data_AF-A0A434NIB2-F1
#
_entry.id   AF-A0A434NIB2-F1
#
_cell.length_a   1.000
_cell.length_b   1.000
_cell.length_c   1.000
_cell.angle_alpha   90.00
_cell.angle_beta   90.00
_cell.angle_gamma   90.00
#
_symmetry.space_group_name_H-M   'P 1'
#
loop_
_entity.id
_entity.type
_entity.pdbx_description
1 polymer ?
#
loop_
_entity_poly.entity_id
_entity_poly.type
_entity_poly.pdbx_seq_one_letter_code
_entity_poly.pdbx_strand_id
1 'polypeptide(L)'
;GTAALVFDTATKQLTWNVTYSGLSGPATAGHIHGPAAKGENAGVAVPFKGAPKSPFKGAAILTDAQAADLMAGKYYINIHTAAHKDGEIRGQIEKAATM
;
A
#
# COMPACT_ATOMS: atom_id res chain seq x y z
N GLY A 1 3.24 -11.82 -2.63
CA GLY A 1 2.08 -11.18 -3.27
C GLY A 1 2.54 -10.21 -4.34
N THR A 2 1.62 -9.62 -5.09
CA THR A 2 1.90 -8.58 -6.08
C THR A 2 0.96 -7.40 -5.89
N ALA A 3 1.41 -6.20 -6.22
CA ALA A 3 0.58 -5.00 -6.24
C ALA A 3 0.86 -4.24 -7.54
N ALA A 4 -0.18 -4.04 -8.35
CA ALA A 4 -0.14 -3.15 -9.49
C ALA A 4 -0.80 -1.84 -9.08
N LEU A 5 -0.07 -0.73 -9.20
CA LEU A 5 -0.58 0.60 -8.88
C LEU A 5 -0.48 1.50 -10.11
N VAL A 6 -1.50 2.34 -10.30
CA VAL A 6 -1.52 3.39 -11.33
C VAL A 6 -1.78 4.71 -10.64
N PHE A 7 -0.90 5.68 -10.86
CA PHE A 7 -1.01 7.03 -10.33
C PHE A 7 -1.21 8.03 -11.47
N ASP A 8 -2.35 8.71 -11.47
CA ASP A 8 -2.62 9.83 -12.37
C ASP A 8 -2.12 11.12 -11.71
N THR A 9 -1.11 11.75 -12.30
CA THR A 9 -0.50 12.97 -11.77
C THR A 9 -1.37 14.22 -11.90
N ALA A 10 -2.35 14.23 -12.81
CA ALA A 10 -3.24 15.36 -13.01
C ALA A 10 -4.36 15.37 -11.96
N THR A 11 -5.01 14.21 -11.77
CA THR A 11 -6.10 14.06 -10.79
C THR A 11 -5.62 13.67 -9.40
N LYS A 12 -4.35 13.28 -9.27
CA LYS A 12 -3.73 12.69 -8.07
C LYS A 12 -4.44 11.41 -7.61
N GLN A 13 -5.12 10.73 -8.52
CA GLN A 13 -5.77 9.47 -8.22
C GLN A 13 -4.75 8.34 -8.26
N LEU A 14 -4.54 7.69 -7.10
CA LEU A 14 -3.85 6.42 -7.00
C LEU A 14 -4.89 5.30 -7.02
N THR A 15 -4.73 4.34 -7.91
CA THR A 15 -5.50 3.09 -7.93
C THR A 15 -4.58 1.91 -7.72
N TRP A 16 -5.08 0.85 -7.10
CA TRP A 16 -4.31 -0.37 -6.88
C TRP A 16 -5.15 -1.63 -7.14
N ASN A 17 -4.46 -2.68 -7.56
CA ASN A 17 -4.93 -4.05 -7.59
C ASN A 17 -3.87 -4.94 -6.93
N VAL A 18 -4.24 -5.58 -5.83
CA VAL A 18 -3.31 -6.30 -4.95
C VAL A 18 -3.74 -7.75 -4.85
N THR A 19 -2.75 -8.64 -4.95
CA THR A 19 -2.89 -10.07 -4.68
C THR A 19 -1.89 -10.48 -3.61
N TYR A 20 -2.33 -11.30 -2.68
CA TYR A 20 -1.47 -11.94 -1.68
C TYR A 20 -2.00 -13.32 -1.32
N SER A 21 -1.16 -14.11 -0.67
CA SER A 21 -1.44 -15.45 -0.17
C SER A 21 -0.50 -15.72 1.01
N GLY A 22 -0.70 -16.86 1.69
CA GLY A 22 0.23 -17.33 2.73
C GLY A 22 0.22 -16.53 4.02
N LEU A 23 -0.90 -15.85 4.34
CA LEU A 23 -1.10 -15.29 5.67
C LEU A 23 -1.35 -16.41 6.68
N SER A 24 -0.85 -16.23 7.89
CA SER A 24 -1.08 -17.07 9.07
C SER A 24 -2.55 -17.17 9.48
N GLY A 25 -3.38 -16.21 9.05
CA GLY A 25 -4.82 -16.19 9.27
C GLY A 25 -5.54 -15.16 8.39
N PRO A 26 -6.85 -14.93 8.62
CA PRO A 26 -7.59 -13.91 7.89
C PRO A 26 -6.95 -12.53 8.06
N ALA A 27 -6.87 -11.77 6.97
CA ALA A 27 -6.50 -10.37 7.04
C ALA A 27 -7.55 -9.61 7.87
N THR A 28 -7.09 -8.75 8.76
CA THR A 28 -7.95 -7.96 9.65
C THR A 28 -7.98 -6.48 9.25
N ALA A 29 -6.88 -6.00 8.65
CA ALA A 29 -6.73 -4.65 8.13
C ALA A 29 -5.66 -4.59 7.04
N GLY A 30 -5.61 -3.48 6.31
CA GLY A 30 -4.51 -3.16 5.42
C GLY A 30 -4.44 -1.67 5.13
N HIS A 31 -3.24 -1.18 4.89
CA HIS A 31 -3.00 0.25 4.68
C HIS A 31 -1.85 0.47 3.69
N ILE A 32 -1.82 1.65 3.09
CA ILE A 32 -0.58 2.24 2.58
C ILE A 32 0.00 3.10 3.71
N HIS A 33 1.23 2.82 4.09
CA HIS A 33 1.98 3.53 5.12
C HIS A 33 3.09 4.39 4.52
N GLY A 34 3.44 5.47 5.23
CA GLY A 34 4.58 6.33 4.98
C GLY A 34 4.31 7.79 5.37
N PRO A 35 5.21 8.72 5.00
CA PRO A 35 6.44 8.48 4.24
C PRO A 35 7.50 7.74 5.06
N ALA A 36 8.16 6.75 4.46
CA ALA A 36 9.29 6.02 5.04
C ALA A 36 10.25 5.53 3.94
N ALA A 37 11.54 5.49 4.26
CA ALA A 37 12.51 4.77 3.43
C ALA A 37 12.22 3.26 3.44
N LYS A 38 12.78 2.53 2.46
CA LYS A 38 12.65 1.07 2.40
C LYS A 38 13.21 0.44 3.68
N GLY A 39 12.39 -0.35 4.36
CA GLY A 39 12.74 -1.01 5.62
C GLY A 39 12.29 -0.23 6.87
N GLU A 40 12.08 1.09 6.78
CA GLU A 40 11.69 1.93 7.93
C GLU A 40 10.19 1.94 8.16
N ASN A 41 9.74 2.03 9.40
CA ASN A 41 8.30 2.07 9.70
C ASN A 41 7.75 3.50 9.70
N ALA A 42 6.48 3.65 9.33
CA ALA A 42 5.76 4.92 9.41
C ALA A 42 4.27 4.71 9.73
N GLY A 43 3.59 5.80 10.02
CA GLY A 43 2.13 5.82 10.22
C GLY A 43 1.34 5.51 8.95
N VAL A 44 0.02 5.43 9.11
CA VAL A 44 -0.93 5.19 8.02
C VAL A 44 -1.05 6.45 7.16
N ALA A 45 -0.81 6.33 5.86
CA ALA A 45 -1.03 7.38 4.89
C ALA A 45 -2.40 7.25 4.20
N VAL A 46 -2.78 6.03 3.82
CA VAL A 46 -4.09 5.71 3.21
C VAL A 46 -4.62 4.41 3.79
N PRO A 47 -5.76 4.43 4.52
CA PRO A 47 -6.38 3.20 4.97
C PRO A 47 -7.16 2.50 3.86
N PHE A 48 -7.17 1.15 3.86
CA PHE A 48 -8.07 0.39 3.00
C PHE A 48 -9.47 0.31 3.62
N LYS A 49 -10.47 0.12 2.76
CA LYS A 49 -11.84 -0.07 3.21
C LYS A 49 -12.02 -1.48 3.75
N GLY A 50 -12.14 -1.60 5.06
CA GLY A 50 -12.34 -2.87 5.76
C GLY A 50 -11.14 -3.81 5.65
N ALA A 51 -11.35 -5.07 6.06
CA ALA A 51 -10.34 -6.11 5.92
C ALA A 51 -10.17 -6.47 4.43
N PRO A 52 -8.97 -6.28 3.83
CA PRO A 52 -8.75 -6.63 2.43
C PRO A 52 -8.84 -8.15 2.27
N LYS A 53 -9.45 -8.63 1.18
CA LYS A 53 -9.47 -10.05 0.80
C LYS A 53 -8.86 -10.17 -0.59
N SER A 54 -7.78 -10.94 -0.71
CA SER A 54 -7.08 -11.15 -1.99
C SER A 54 -7.97 -11.88 -3.03
N PRO A 55 -8.03 -11.42 -4.30
CA PRO A 55 -7.51 -10.14 -4.79
C PRO A 55 -8.42 -8.97 -4.39
N PHE A 56 -7.84 -7.79 -4.12
CA PHE A 56 -8.62 -6.59 -3.84
C PHE A 56 -8.14 -5.38 -4.63
N LYS A 57 -9.08 -4.47 -4.88
CA LYS A 57 -8.84 -3.20 -5.56
C LYS A 57 -9.23 -2.03 -4.66
N GLY A 58 -8.65 -0.88 -4.91
CA GLY A 58 -9.03 0.35 -4.25
C GLY A 58 -8.46 1.57 -4.96
N ALA A 59 -8.87 2.73 -4.47
CA ALA A 59 -8.39 4.01 -4.97
C ALA A 59 -8.38 5.04 -3.85
N ALA A 60 -7.52 6.04 -3.98
CA ALA A 60 -7.50 7.24 -3.14
C ALA A 60 -7.06 8.45 -3.98
N ILE A 61 -7.62 9.61 -3.65
CA ILE A 61 -7.08 10.89 -4.13
C ILE A 61 -6.02 11.33 -3.12
N LEU A 62 -4.80 11.53 -3.60
CA LEU A 62 -3.68 11.95 -2.77
C LEU A 62 -3.62 13.48 -2.67
N THR A 63 -3.12 13.98 -1.54
CA THR A 63 -2.68 15.37 -1.43
C THR A 63 -1.40 15.58 -2.23
N ASP A 64 -1.01 16.85 -2.46
CA ASP A 64 0.24 17.17 -3.17
C ASP A 64 1.47 16.60 -2.45
N ALA A 65 1.50 16.68 -1.12
CA ALA A 65 2.58 16.10 -0.32
C ALA A 65 2.63 14.57 -0.45
N GLN A 66 1.46 13.91 -0.40
CA GLN A 66 1.39 12.46 -0.56
C GLN A 66 1.79 12.02 -1.97
N ALA A 67 1.40 12.77 -3.00
CA ALA A 67 1.81 12.53 -4.38
C ALA A 67 3.33 12.62 -4.53
N ALA A 68 3.97 13.64 -3.94
CA ALA A 68 5.42 13.79 -3.96
C ALA A 68 6.13 12.62 -3.26
N ASP A 69 5.65 12.21 -2.08
CA ASP A 69 6.24 11.09 -1.33
C ASP A 69 6.01 9.73 -2.02
N LEU A 70 4.85 9.52 -2.64
CA LEU A 70 4.60 8.35 -3.50
C LEU A 70 5.63 8.31 -4.64
N MET A 71 5.82 9.43 -5.34
CA MET A 71 6.74 9.52 -6.47
C MET A 71 8.20 9.42 -6.07
N ALA A 72 8.52 9.67 -4.79
CA ALA A 72 9.82 9.43 -4.18
C ALA A 72 10.00 7.98 -3.67
N GLY A 73 9.00 7.10 -3.84
CA GLY A 73 9.06 5.70 -3.44
C GLY A 73 9.00 5.49 -1.92
N LYS A 74 8.40 6.43 -1.17
CA LYS A 74 8.37 6.41 0.30
C LYS A 74 7.14 5.73 0.89
N TYR A 75 6.38 5.00 0.08
CA TYR A 75 5.19 4.30 0.54
C TYR A 75 5.30 2.80 0.43
N TYR A 76 4.58 2.09 1.29
CA TYR A 76 4.48 0.64 1.26
C TYR A 76 3.08 0.18 1.61
N ILE A 77 2.64 -0.92 1.00
CA ILE A 77 1.43 -1.63 1.39
C ILE A 77 1.77 -2.56 2.54
N ASN A 78 0.92 -2.58 3.57
CA ASN A 78 1.02 -3.51 4.68
C ASN A 78 -0.34 -4.18 4.93
N ILE A 79 -0.33 -5.49 5.14
CA ILE A 79 -1.52 -6.29 5.46
C ILE A 79 -1.32 -6.91 6.84
N HIS A 80 -2.34 -6.82 7.68
CA HIS A 80 -2.30 -7.22 9.08
C HIS A 80 -3.18 -8.44 9.30
N THR A 81 -2.82 -9.27 10.29
CA THR A 81 -3.65 -10.36 10.80
C THR A 81 -3.75 -10.28 12.32
N ALA A 82 -4.55 -11.18 12.92
CA ALA A 82 -4.66 -11.25 14.37
C ALA A 82 -3.32 -11.59 15.07
N ALA A 83 -2.50 -12.44 14.43
CA ALA A 83 -1.18 -12.86 14.93
C ALA A 83 -0.12 -11.77 14.73
N HIS A 84 -0.23 -10.98 13.65
CA HIS A 84 0.71 -9.93 13.29
C HIS A 84 0.00 -8.58 13.16
N LYS A 85 -0.32 -7.96 14.31
CA LYS A 85 -1.11 -6.72 14.37
C LYS A 85 -0.39 -5.52 13.78
N ASP A 86 0.94 -5.46 13.91
CA ASP A 86 1.76 -4.38 13.35
C ASP A 86 2.06 -4.58 11.86
N GLY A 87 1.62 -5.70 11.28
CA GLY A 87 1.78 -6.04 9.87
C GLY A 87 2.41 -7.42 9.68
N GLU A 88 1.81 -8.25 8.83
CA GLU A 88 2.33 -9.56 8.50
C GLU A 88 3.16 -9.54 7.21
N ILE A 89 2.62 -8.93 6.16
CA ILE A 89 3.29 -8.82 4.86
C ILE A 89 3.38 -7.37 4.41
N ARG A 90 4.47 -7.07 3.72
CA ARG A 90 4.85 -5.73 3.29
C ARG A 90 5.31 -5.72 1.85
N GLY A 91 4.93 -4.69 1.09
CA GLY A 91 5.47 -4.42 -0.24
C GLY A 91 5.74 -2.94 -0.44
N GLN A 92 7.01 -2.58 -0.70
CA GLN A 92 7.37 -1.20 -1.04
C GLN A 92 6.74 -0.80 -2.37
N ILE A 93 6.20 0.42 -2.44
CA ILE A 93 5.70 1.03 -3.67
C ILE A 93 6.86 1.82 -4.27
N GLU A 94 7.36 1.31 -5.38
CA GLU A 94 8.42 1.92 -6.18
C GLU A 94 7.88 2.15 -7.59
N LYS A 95 8.42 3.14 -8.31
CA LYS A 95 8.08 3.31 -9.73
C LYS A 95 8.48 2.04 -10.47
N ALA A 96 7.63 1.60 -11.41
CA ALA A 96 8.04 0.55 -12.33
C ALA A 96 9.31 1.01 -13.05
N ALA A 97 10.32 0.14 -13.11
CA ALA A 97 11.50 0.42 -13.90
C ALA A 97 11.05 0.61 -15.36
N THR A 98 11.38 1.77 -15.93
CA THR A 98 11.38 1.92 -17.39
C THR A 98 12.47 1.00 -17.93
N MET A 99 12.05 -0.08 -18.58
CA MET A 99 12.92 -0.94 -19.39
C MET A 99 13.37 -0.20 -20.63
#